data_AF-A0A2D6KJ76-F1
#
_entry.id   AF-A0A2D6KJ76-F1
#
_cell.length_a   1.000
_cell.length_b   1.000
_cell.length_c   1.000
_cell.angle_alpha   90.00
_cell.angle_beta   90.00
_cell.angle_gamma   90.00
#
_symmetry.space_group_name_H-M   'P 1'
#
loop_
_entity.id
_entity.type
_entity.pdbx_description
1 polymer ?
#
loop_
_entity_poly.entity_id
_entity_poly.type
_entity_poly.pdbx_seq_one_letter_code
_entity_poly.pdbx_strand_id
1 'polypeptide(L)'
;MGRPGEGWARVCDSSLPAGGIIAATVGGLDMVVWRSMAGIPCVAEARCPHQWSHLAGEGAVDGEELVCLTHLWRFTADGQGWKENLSGRRDRKGDLAVTPCVEQDGGIWVQAED
;
A
#
# COMPACT_ATOMS: atom_id res chain seq x y z
N MET A 1 14.78 -10.21 19.47
CA MET A 1 13.89 -9.07 19.16
C MET A 1 14.77 -7.99 18.60
N GLY A 2 14.55 -7.67 17.34
CA GLY A 2 15.35 -6.87 16.45
C GLY A 2 14.75 -6.98 15.04
N ARG A 3 15.28 -6.21 14.08
CA ARG A 3 14.85 -6.23 12.66
C ARG A 3 14.63 -7.66 12.12
N PRO A 4 13.74 -7.87 11.11
CA PRO A 4 13.38 -9.20 10.61
C PRO A 4 14.55 -10.04 10.09
N GLY A 5 15.68 -9.41 9.77
CA GLY A 5 16.92 -10.06 9.39
C GLY A 5 17.80 -9.11 8.57
N GLU A 6 18.82 -9.66 7.93
CA GLU A 6 19.48 -9.00 6.79
C GLU A 6 18.53 -8.94 5.59
N GLY A 7 18.73 -7.97 4.69
CA GLY A 7 17.85 -7.79 3.53
C GLY A 7 16.49 -7.13 3.82
N TRP A 8 16.29 -6.55 5.01
CA TRP A 8 15.07 -5.81 5.35
C TRP A 8 15.35 -4.33 5.57
N ALA A 9 14.51 -3.48 4.98
CA ALA A 9 14.51 -2.04 5.19
C ALA A 9 13.24 -1.62 5.94
N ARG A 10 13.40 -0.77 6.96
CA ARG A 10 12.25 -0.22 7.70
C ARG A 10 11.58 0.86 6.85
N VAL A 11 10.25 0.79 6.73
CA VAL A 11 9.45 1.75 5.97
C VAL A 11 8.85 2.81 6.88
N CYS A 12 8.23 2.39 7.98
CA CYS A 12 7.60 3.27 8.96
C CYS A 12 7.41 2.62 10.33
N ASP A 13 6.93 3.40 11.29
CA ASP A 13 6.47 2.91 12.58
C ASP A 13 5.17 2.09 12.42
N SER A 14 5.05 1.01 13.19
CA SER A 14 3.85 0.17 13.16
C SER A 14 2.60 0.84 13.77
N SER A 15 2.76 2.04 14.34
CA SER A 15 1.68 2.86 14.90
C SER A 15 0.73 3.45 13.85
N LEU A 16 0.94 3.20 12.56
CA LEU A 16 -0.03 3.51 11.51
C LEU A 16 -1.38 2.90 11.89
N PRO A 17 -2.45 3.68 12.15
CA PRO A 17 -3.72 3.13 12.59
C PRO A 17 -4.40 2.35 11.46
N ALA A 18 -5.40 1.52 11.79
CA ALA A 18 -6.27 0.92 10.79
C ALA A 18 -6.92 2.04 9.93
N GLY A 19 -6.88 1.89 8.62
CA GLY A 19 -7.27 2.94 7.68
C GLY A 19 -6.25 4.03 7.41
N GLY A 20 -5.13 3.99 8.12
CA GLY A 20 -4.04 4.93 7.92
C GLY A 20 -3.38 4.71 6.56
N ILE A 21 -2.95 5.83 5.97
CA ILE A 21 -2.17 5.87 4.75
C ILE A 21 -1.04 6.89 4.90
N ILE A 22 0.17 6.53 4.48
CA ILE A 22 1.33 7.43 4.49
C ILE A 22 2.20 7.24 3.25
N ALA A 23 2.94 8.30 2.91
CA ALA A 23 4.02 8.22 1.94
C ALA A 23 5.31 7.77 2.65
N ALA A 24 6.15 7.01 1.95
CA ALA A 24 7.47 6.61 2.43
C ALA A 24 8.46 6.56 1.26
N THR A 25 9.75 6.55 1.57
CA THR A 25 10.80 6.35 0.57
C THR A 25 11.77 5.30 1.06
N VAL A 26 12.04 4.29 0.24
CA VAL A 26 12.97 3.19 0.56
C VAL A 26 13.89 2.99 -0.65
N GLY A 27 15.21 3.07 -0.46
CA GLY A 27 16.16 2.87 -1.56
C GLY A 27 16.01 3.88 -2.73
N GLY A 28 15.40 5.03 -2.49
CA GLY A 28 15.07 6.01 -3.54
C GLY A 28 13.76 5.74 -4.28
N LEU A 29 13.06 4.64 -3.97
CA LEU A 29 11.74 4.34 -4.51
C LEU A 29 10.65 5.01 -3.66
N ASP A 30 9.68 5.62 -4.35
CA ASP A 30 8.53 6.31 -3.78
C ASP A 30 7.42 5.28 -3.46
N MET A 31 7.05 5.16 -2.19
CA MET A 31 6.19 4.10 -1.67
C MET A 31 4.93 4.65 -1.00
N VAL A 32 3.84 3.90 -1.10
CA VAL A 32 2.65 4.06 -0.26
C VAL A 32 2.59 2.92 0.74
N VAL A 33 2.35 3.28 2.01
CA VAL A 33 1.99 2.32 3.06
C VAL A 33 0.55 2.59 3.44
N TRP A 34 -0.27 1.55 3.45
CA TRP A 34 -1.61 1.63 4.01
C TRP A 34 -1.84 0.48 4.97
N ARG A 35 -2.76 0.67 5.91
CA ARG A 35 -3.24 -0.39 6.79
C ARG A 35 -4.72 -0.58 6.54
N SER A 36 -5.14 -1.82 6.24
CA SER A 36 -6.55 -2.14 6.08
C SER A 36 -7.37 -1.87 7.35
N MET A 37 -8.70 -1.90 7.23
CA MET A 37 -9.59 -1.83 8.39
C MET A 37 -9.41 -3.02 9.34
N ALA A 38 -9.06 -4.21 8.83
CA ALA A 38 -8.69 -5.37 9.65
C ALA A 38 -7.31 -5.23 10.31
N GLY A 39 -6.58 -4.15 10.04
CA GLY A 39 -5.28 -3.88 10.63
C GLY A 39 -4.11 -4.53 9.90
N ILE A 40 -4.27 -4.98 8.66
CA ILE A 40 -3.17 -5.60 7.90
C ILE A 40 -2.38 -4.51 7.16
N PRO A 41 -1.06 -4.38 7.38
CA PRO A 41 -0.24 -3.42 6.65
C PRO A 41 0.06 -3.93 5.25
N CYS A 42 0.13 -3.00 4.30
CA CYS A 42 0.51 -3.25 2.91
C CYS A 42 1.43 -2.14 2.43
N VAL A 43 2.37 -2.48 1.55
CA VAL A 43 3.33 -1.54 0.95
C VAL A 43 3.35 -1.75 -0.56
N ALA A 44 3.34 -0.67 -1.32
CA ALA A 44 3.41 -0.71 -2.79
C ALA A 44 4.10 0.54 -3.34
N GLU A 45 4.41 0.55 -4.63
CA GLU A 45 4.75 1.77 -5.35
C GLU A 45 3.68 2.86 -5.13
N ALA A 46 4.12 4.09 -4.90
CA ALA A 46 3.25 5.17 -4.44
C ALA A 46 2.18 5.62 -5.44
N ARG A 47 2.24 5.20 -6.70
CA ARG A 47 1.52 5.87 -7.79
C ARG A 47 0.55 4.98 -8.50
N CYS A 48 -0.67 5.51 -8.68
CA CYS A 48 -1.72 4.83 -9.40
C CYS A 48 -1.29 4.59 -10.86
N PRO A 49 -1.26 3.33 -11.35
CA PRO A 49 -0.84 3.01 -12.72
C PRO A 49 -1.76 3.58 -13.81
N HIS A 50 -2.91 4.14 -13.43
CA HIS A 50 -3.79 4.84 -14.36
C HIS A 50 -3.19 6.16 -14.86
N GLN A 51 -2.89 7.09 -13.95
CA GLN A 51 -2.46 8.47 -14.27
C GLN A 51 -1.52 9.08 -13.21
N TRP A 52 -0.70 8.26 -12.56
CA TRP A 52 0.42 8.70 -11.71
C TRP A 52 0.08 9.51 -10.44
N SER A 53 -1.20 9.56 -10.07
CA SER A 53 -1.68 10.06 -8.76
C SER A 53 -0.92 9.43 -7.60
N HIS A 54 -0.40 10.25 -6.70
CA HIS A 54 0.32 9.76 -5.52
C HIS A 54 -0.69 9.28 -4.46
N LEU A 55 -0.79 7.97 -4.29
CA LEU A 55 -1.84 7.30 -3.53
C LEU A 55 -1.86 7.69 -2.06
N ALA A 56 -0.71 8.01 -1.44
CA ALA A 56 -0.72 8.50 -0.06
C ALA A 56 -1.44 9.85 0.12
N GLY A 57 -1.41 10.74 -0.89
CA GLY A 57 -2.06 12.04 -0.84
C GLY A 57 -3.44 12.07 -1.50
N GLU A 58 -3.65 11.21 -2.50
CA GLU A 58 -4.85 11.15 -3.34
C GLU A 58 -5.58 9.80 -3.18
N GLY A 59 -5.41 9.14 -2.05
CA GLY A 59 -6.00 7.84 -1.77
C GLY A 59 -6.62 7.76 -0.39
N ALA A 60 -7.42 6.73 -0.20
CA ALA A 60 -8.04 6.37 1.06
C ALA A 60 -8.12 4.86 1.19
N VAL A 61 -8.20 4.36 2.43
CA VAL A 61 -8.47 2.96 2.70
C VAL A 61 -9.98 2.74 2.83
N ASP A 62 -10.50 1.75 2.11
CA ASP A 62 -11.90 1.32 2.18
C ASP A 62 -11.95 -0.20 2.34
N GLY A 63 -12.28 -0.64 3.55
CA GLY A 63 -12.18 -2.05 3.96
C GLY A 63 -10.75 -2.55 3.87
N GLU A 64 -10.51 -3.50 2.97
CA GLU A 64 -9.20 -4.11 2.74
C GLU A 64 -8.42 -3.50 1.56
N GLU A 65 -9.01 -2.50 0.89
CA GLU A 65 -8.49 -1.96 -0.36
C GLU A 65 -8.00 -0.52 -0.21
N LEU A 66 -6.96 -0.20 -0.95
CA LEU A 66 -6.52 1.17 -1.21
C LEU A 66 -7.28 1.72 -2.41
N VAL A 67 -7.94 2.86 -2.27
CA VAL A 67 -8.74 3.50 -3.31
C VAL A 67 -8.06 4.79 -3.74
N CYS A 68 -7.73 4.91 -5.02
CA CYS A 68 -7.32 6.18 -5.63
C CYS A 68 -8.54 7.08 -5.82
N LEU A 69 -8.58 8.22 -5.13
CA LEU A 69 -9.71 9.14 -5.14
C LEU A 69 -9.83 9.96 -6.42
N THR A 70 -8.81 9.95 -7.29
CA THR A 70 -8.86 10.67 -8.58
C THR A 70 -9.82 10.00 -9.57
N HIS A 71 -9.83 8.67 -9.63
CA HIS A 71 -10.60 7.91 -10.64
C HIS A 71 -11.25 6.63 -10.11
N LEU A 72 -11.19 6.41 -8.79
CA LEU A 72 -11.79 5.30 -8.05
C LEU A 72 -11.28 3.93 -8.49
N TRP A 73 -10.00 3.85 -8.86
CA TRP A 73 -9.33 2.55 -8.94
C TRP A 73 -9.08 2.06 -7.52
N ARG A 74 -9.39 0.78 -7.30
CA ARG A 74 -9.30 0.09 -6.04
C ARG A 74 -8.22 -0.97 -6.15
N PHE A 75 -7.36 -1.05 -5.17
CA PHE A 75 -6.24 -1.97 -5.13
C PHE A 75 -6.35 -2.83 -3.89
N THR A 76 -6.33 -4.13 -4.12
CA THR A 76 -6.27 -5.15 -3.08
C THR A 76 -4.86 -5.20 -2.45
N ALA A 77 -4.73 -5.91 -1.33
CA ALA A 77 -3.45 -6.10 -0.64
C ALA A 77 -2.36 -6.79 -1.50
N ASP A 78 -2.76 -7.61 -2.48
CA ASP A 78 -1.84 -8.26 -3.43
C ASP A 78 -1.63 -7.43 -4.72
N GLY A 79 -2.15 -6.20 -4.75
CA GLY A 79 -1.94 -5.23 -5.82
C GLY A 79 -2.97 -5.30 -6.94
N GLN A 80 -3.89 -6.27 -6.97
CA GLN A 80 -4.86 -6.36 -8.07
C GLN A 80 -5.71 -5.09 -8.16
N GLY A 81 -5.71 -4.47 -9.34
CA GLY A 81 -6.40 -3.22 -9.62
C GLY A 81 -7.78 -3.43 -10.23
N TRP A 82 -8.77 -2.73 -9.71
CA TRP A 82 -10.17 -2.83 -10.15
C TRP A 82 -10.82 -1.46 -10.21
N LYS A 83 -11.88 -1.33 -11.00
CA LYS A 83 -12.81 -0.21 -10.90
C LYS A 83 -14.20 -0.72 -10.62
N GLU A 84 -14.79 -0.26 -9.54
CA GLU A 84 -16.18 -0.56 -9.20
C GLU A 84 -17.09 0.54 -9.75
N ASN A 85 -18.21 0.15 -10.36
CA ASN A 85 -19.25 1.09 -10.79
C ASN A 85 -20.38 1.19 -9.75
N LEU A 86 -21.34 2.08 -9.98
CA LEU A 86 -22.49 2.26 -9.06
C LEU A 86 -23.37 1.02 -8.87
N SER A 87 -23.30 0.03 -9.78
CA SER A 87 -24.03 -1.23 -9.65
C SER A 87 -23.22 -2.31 -8.92
N GLY A 88 -22.04 -1.99 -8.38
CA GLY A 88 -21.13 -2.95 -7.74
C GLY A 88 -20.36 -3.85 -8.71
N ARG A 89 -20.45 -3.61 -10.04
CA ARG A 89 -19.67 -4.38 -11.01
C ARG A 89 -18.21 -3.94 -10.93
N ARG A 90 -17.30 -4.92 -10.81
CA ARG A 90 -15.85 -4.69 -10.79
C ARG A 90 -15.22 -5.03 -12.13
N ASP A 91 -14.60 -4.03 -12.76
CA ASP A 91 -13.87 -4.16 -14.02
C ASP A 91 -12.37 -4.21 -13.71
N ARG A 92 -11.65 -5.26 -14.16
CA ARG A 92 -10.20 -5.41 -13.95
C ARG A 92 -9.42 -4.24 -14.58
N LYS A 93 -8.34 -3.82 -13.92
CA LYS A 93 -7.44 -2.73 -14.29
C LYS A 93 -5.97 -3.15 -14.13
N GLY A 94 -5.06 -2.21 -14.32
CA GLY A 94 -3.63 -2.41 -14.04
C GLY A 94 -3.39 -2.55 -12.54
N ASP A 95 -2.49 -3.46 -12.19
CA ASP A 95 -2.17 -3.79 -10.80
C ASP A 95 -1.08 -2.86 -10.24
N LEU A 96 -1.06 -2.68 -8.92
CA LEU A 96 0.05 -2.06 -8.21
C LEU A 96 1.19 -3.05 -8.00
N ALA A 97 2.41 -2.57 -8.12
CA ALA A 97 3.59 -3.29 -7.67
C ALA A 97 3.66 -3.26 -6.13
N VAL A 98 3.15 -4.31 -5.49
CA VAL A 98 3.23 -4.49 -4.04
C VAL A 98 4.58 -5.04 -3.62
N THR A 99 5.13 -4.51 -2.54
CA THR A 99 6.36 -5.02 -1.93
C THR A 99 5.99 -5.85 -0.70
N PRO A 100 6.45 -7.11 -0.61
CA PRO A 100 6.24 -7.93 0.59
C PRO A 100 6.71 -7.19 1.84
N CYS A 101 5.85 -7.15 2.85
CA CYS A 101 6.14 -6.47 4.10
C CYS A 101 5.85 -7.33 5.32
N VAL A 102 6.51 -7.02 6.42
CA VAL A 102 6.29 -7.65 7.72
C VAL A 102 6.21 -6.58 8.80
N GLU A 103 5.32 -6.79 9.76
CA GLU A 103 5.23 -5.99 10.97
C GLU A 103 5.96 -6.70 12.10
N GLN A 104 7.05 -6.10 12.59
CA GLN A 104 7.88 -6.68 13.64
C GLN A 104 8.56 -5.58 14.45
N ASP A 105 8.61 -5.77 15.77
CA ASP A 105 9.34 -4.91 16.71
C ASP A 105 9.07 -3.41 16.51
N GLY A 106 7.78 -3.04 16.40
CA GLY A 106 7.33 -1.65 16.28
C GLY A 106 7.55 -1.02 14.91
N GLY A 107 7.93 -1.78 13.89
CA GLY A 107 8.13 -1.29 12.52
C GLY A 107 7.37 -2.11 11.49
N ILE A 108 7.02 -1.46 10.38
CA ILE A 108 6.68 -2.12 9.12
C ILE A 108 7.95 -2.12 8.27
N TRP A 109 8.33 -3.30 7.78
CA TRP A 109 9.57 -3.54 7.05
C TRP A 109 9.24 -4.13 5.69
N VAL A 110 10.04 -3.81 4.67
CA VAL A 110 9.99 -4.44 3.35
C VAL A 110 11.30 -5.15 3.05
N GLN A 111 11.23 -6.17 2.20
CA GLN A 111 12.43 -6.80 1.67
C GLN A 111 13.13 -5.78 0.77
N ALA A 112 14.38 -5.44 1.08
CA ALA A 112 15.21 -4.66 0.19
C ALA A 112 15.54 -5.54 -1.02
N GLU A 113 15.33 -5.02 -2.23
CA GLU A 113 15.88 -5.67 -3.42
C GLU A 113 17.41 -5.57 -3.38
N ASP A 114 18.09 -6.62 -3.84
CA ASP A 114 19.56 -6.71 -3.90
C ASP A 114 20.18 -5.71 -4.90
#